data_AF-A0AAW2P213-F1
#
_entry.id   AF-A0AAW2P213-F1
#
_cell.length_a   1.000
_cell.length_b   1.000
_cell.length_c   1.000
_cell.angle_alpha   90.00
_cell.angle_beta   90.00
_cell.angle_gamma   90.00
#
_symmetry.space_group_name_H-M   'P 1'
#
loop_
_entity.id
_entity.type
_entity.pdbx_description
1 polymer ?
#
loop_
_entity_poly.entity_id
_entity_poly.type
_entity_poly.pdbx_seq_one_letter_code
_entity_poly.pdbx_strand_id
1 'polypeptide(L)'
;MLERAKKVGEQDQHYKIYVFDDLPDFLKPCFLYLGSFGEHAQIDAEKLYLFWVAEGLISLEDCGVGDRLKDVAERYLNDLAQRSIVDVHEEELPTFTRFKSCRLNPLMRNLSLFKSKEQFFKGFWTWT
;
A
#
# COMPACT_ATOMS: atom_id res chain seq x y z
N MET A 1 -24.73 -14.87 18.57
CA MET A 1 -23.30 -14.52 18.38
C MET A 1 -22.87 -14.63 16.92
N LEU A 2 -23.31 -15.66 16.18
CA LEU A 2 -22.99 -15.86 14.75
C LEU A 2 -23.43 -14.70 13.83
N GLU A 3 -24.61 -14.12 14.06
CA GLU A 3 -25.11 -12.98 13.26
C GLU A 3 -24.32 -11.69 13.47
N ARG A 4 -23.76 -11.50 14.67
CA ARG A 4 -22.88 -10.35 14.95
C ARG A 4 -21.54 -10.51 14.23
N ALA A 5 -20.97 -11.72 14.21
CA ALA A 5 -19.75 -12.02 13.47
C ALA A 5 -19.95 -11.90 11.95
N LYS A 6 -21.11 -12.31 11.41
CA LYS A 6 -21.48 -12.08 10.00
C LYS A 6 -21.59 -10.60 9.66
N LYS A 7 -22.29 -9.81 10.47
CA LYS A 7 -22.38 -8.35 10.27
C LYS A 7 -21.03 -7.65 10.33
N VAL A 8 -20.16 -8.05 11.27
CA VAL A 8 -18.78 -7.56 11.34
C VAL A 8 -18.01 -7.94 10.07
N GLY A 9 -18.12 -9.18 9.59
CA GLY A 9 -17.48 -9.61 8.34
C GLY A 9 -17.97 -8.84 7.09
N GLU A 10 -19.26 -8.52 7.00
CA GLU A 10 -19.85 -7.75 5.89
C GLU A 10 -19.46 -6.27 5.94
N GLN A 11 -19.49 -5.65 7.12
CA GLN A 11 -18.95 -4.31 7.32
C GLN A 11 -17.46 -4.27 7.00
N ASP A 12 -16.75 -5.35 7.36
CA ASP A 12 -15.33 -5.48 7.10
C ASP A 12 -15.02 -5.55 5.60
N GLN A 13 -15.89 -6.17 4.82
CA GLN A 13 -15.74 -6.22 3.38
C GLN A 13 -16.05 -4.86 2.73
N HIS A 14 -17.07 -4.16 3.22
CA HIS A 14 -17.49 -2.88 2.66
C HIS A 14 -16.44 -1.78 2.88
N TYR A 15 -15.83 -1.69 4.07
CA TYR A 15 -14.80 -0.67 4.29
C TYR A 15 -13.59 -0.87 3.38
N LYS A 16 -13.17 -2.12 3.11
CA LYS A 16 -11.97 -2.39 2.30
C LYS A 16 -12.14 -1.83 0.90
N ILE A 17 -13.30 -2.08 0.30
CA ILE A 17 -13.64 -1.60 -1.04
C ILE A 17 -13.68 -0.08 -1.04
N TYR A 18 -14.36 0.53 -0.07
CA TYR A 18 -14.41 1.98 0.07
C TYR A 18 -13.00 2.61 0.20
N VAL A 19 -12.14 2.04 1.05
CA VAL A 19 -10.76 2.51 1.25
C VAL A 19 -9.94 2.44 -0.03
N PHE A 20 -10.12 1.40 -0.85
CA PHE A 20 -9.39 1.26 -2.12
C PHE A 20 -9.94 2.16 -3.22
N ASP A 21 -11.26 2.35 -3.29
CA ASP A 21 -11.89 3.21 -4.30
C ASP A 21 -11.60 4.69 -4.02
N ASP A 22 -11.52 5.10 -2.75
CA ASP A 22 -11.09 6.45 -2.30
C ASP A 22 -9.57 6.66 -2.39
N LEU A 23 -8.79 5.59 -2.63
CA LEU A 23 -7.34 5.71 -2.72
C LEU A 23 -6.96 6.46 -4.01
N PRO A 24 -6.12 7.50 -3.96
CA PRO A 24 -5.60 8.17 -5.15
C PRO A 24 -4.95 7.17 -6.12
N ASP A 25 -5.13 7.38 -7.42
CA ASP A 25 -4.69 6.43 -8.44
C ASP A 25 -3.17 6.17 -8.41
N PHE A 26 -2.37 7.19 -8.06
CA PHE A 26 -0.92 7.05 -7.92
C PHE A 26 -0.49 6.16 -6.73
N LEU A 27 -1.35 5.99 -5.70
CA LEU A 27 -1.07 5.11 -4.55
C LEU A 27 -1.51 3.67 -4.77
N LYS A 28 -2.44 3.42 -5.70
CA LYS A 28 -2.97 2.07 -5.98
C LYS A 28 -1.85 1.08 -6.37
N PRO A 29 -0.90 1.42 -7.25
CA PRO A 29 0.21 0.52 -7.60
C PRO A 29 1.07 0.14 -6.37
N CYS A 30 1.42 1.12 -5.53
CA CYS A 30 2.18 0.88 -4.29
C CYS A 30 1.44 -0.06 -3.32
N PHE A 31 0.12 0.13 -3.16
CA PHE A 31 -0.72 -0.75 -2.36
C PHE A 31 -0.78 -2.19 -2.93
N LEU A 32 -0.90 -2.33 -4.24
CA LEU A 32 -0.91 -3.65 -4.90
C LEU A 32 0.45 -4.36 -4.76
N TYR A 33 1.55 -3.60 -4.88
CA TYR A 33 2.90 -4.12 -4.70
C TYR A 33 3.11 -4.72 -3.30
N LEU A 34 2.57 -4.06 -2.26
CA LEU A 34 2.63 -4.56 -0.87
C LEU A 34 1.95 -5.92 -0.69
N GLY A 35 0.95 -6.25 -1.51
CA GLY A 35 0.26 -7.54 -1.49
C GLY A 35 1.16 -8.73 -1.88
N SER A 36 2.26 -8.48 -2.59
CA SER A 36 3.22 -9.50 -3.02
C SER A 36 4.09 -10.06 -1.88
N PHE A 37 4.26 -9.29 -0.79
CA PHE A 37 4.99 -9.73 0.39
C PHE A 37 4.19 -10.76 1.19
N GLY A 38 4.81 -11.51 2.11
CA GLY A 38 4.14 -12.50 2.95
C GLY A 38 3.07 -11.92 3.90
N GLU A 39 2.16 -12.76 4.42
CA GLU A 39 0.98 -12.34 5.22
C GLU A 39 1.32 -11.54 6.48
N HIS A 40 2.49 -11.79 7.05
CA HIS A 40 2.98 -11.11 8.26
C HIS A 40 4.36 -10.50 8.04
N ALA A 41 4.73 -10.25 6.78
CA ALA A 41 6.03 -9.70 6.45
C ALA A 41 6.18 -8.29 7.02
N GLN A 42 7.14 -8.12 7.92
CA GLN A 42 7.63 -6.81 8.31
C GLN A 42 8.65 -6.36 7.26
N ILE A 43 8.35 -5.27 6.58
CA ILE A 43 9.11 -4.76 5.45
C ILE A 43 9.91 -3.56 5.94
N ASP A 44 11.23 -3.60 5.74
CA ASP A 44 12.10 -2.45 5.96
C ASP A 44 11.68 -1.28 5.04
N ALA A 45 11.45 -0.10 5.62
CA ALA A 45 10.86 1.01 4.89
C ALA A 45 11.80 1.54 3.80
N GLU A 46 13.10 1.63 4.07
CA GLU A 46 14.06 2.11 3.08
C GLU A 46 14.16 1.16 1.89
N LYS A 47 14.15 -0.17 2.13
CA LYS A 47 14.08 -1.16 1.05
C LYS A 47 12.80 -1.03 0.25
N LEU A 48 11.66 -0.82 0.90
CA LEU A 48 10.39 -0.61 0.21
C LEU A 48 10.44 0.60 -0.73
N TYR A 49 11.01 1.72 -0.27
CA TYR A 49 11.17 2.92 -1.10
C TYR A 49 12.02 2.63 -2.33
N LEU A 50 13.13 1.91 -2.17
CA LEU A 50 13.98 1.51 -3.28
C LEU A 50 13.24 0.61 -4.28
N PHE A 51 12.41 -0.33 -3.80
CA PHE A 51 11.59 -1.15 -4.69
C PHE A 51 10.56 -0.33 -5.46
N TRP A 52 9.84 0.56 -4.80
CA TRP A 52 8.86 1.40 -5.48
C TRP A 52 9.49 2.30 -6.54
N VAL A 53 10.69 2.83 -6.28
CA VAL A 53 11.45 3.60 -7.27
C VAL A 53 11.93 2.71 -8.42
N ALA A 54 12.48 1.52 -8.13
CA ALA A 54 13.01 0.62 -9.15
C ALA A 54 11.92 0.09 -10.09
N GLU A 55 10.71 -0.16 -9.57
CA GLU A 55 9.54 -0.59 -10.32
C GLU A 55 8.84 0.57 -11.05
N GLY A 56 9.33 1.81 -10.88
CA GLY A 56 8.74 3.01 -11.51
C GLY A 56 7.37 3.39 -10.94
N LEU A 57 7.01 2.90 -9.75
CA LEU A 57 5.77 3.26 -9.05
C LEU A 57 5.83 4.68 -8.49
N ILE A 58 7.04 5.23 -8.38
CA ILE A 58 7.31 6.61 -8.00
C ILE A 58 8.15 7.22 -9.12
N SER A 59 7.64 8.30 -9.68
CA SER A 59 8.27 8.99 -10.81
C SER A 59 8.89 10.33 -10.40
N LEU A 60 9.75 10.87 -11.26
CA LEU A 60 10.28 12.21 -11.07
C LEU A 60 9.20 13.29 -11.21
N GLU A 61 8.07 12.99 -11.84
CA GLU A 61 6.94 13.91 -11.98
C GLU A 61 6.22 14.12 -10.64
N ASP A 62 6.33 13.14 -9.73
CA ASP A 62 5.78 13.20 -8.38
C ASP A 62 6.69 14.00 -7.41
N CYS A 63 7.92 14.33 -7.82
CA CYS A 63 8.87 15.08 -7.01
C CYS A 63 8.62 16.60 -7.08
N GLY A 64 8.54 17.25 -5.92
CA GLY A 64 8.64 18.70 -5.81
C GLY A 64 10.08 19.21 -5.98
N VAL A 65 10.23 20.53 -6.08
CA VAL A 65 11.56 21.17 -6.14
C VAL A 65 12.33 20.87 -4.85
N GLY A 66 13.43 20.12 -4.97
CA GLY A 66 14.29 19.75 -3.86
C GLY A 66 13.96 18.40 -3.21
N ASP A 67 12.88 17.73 -3.63
CA ASP A 67 12.54 16.39 -3.17
C ASP A 67 13.44 15.33 -3.82
N ARG A 68 13.79 14.31 -3.03
CA ARG A 68 14.32 13.04 -3.53
C ARG A 68 13.15 12.09 -3.77
N LEU A 69 13.33 11.12 -4.67
CA LEU A 69 12.34 10.07 -4.90
C LEU A 69 11.97 9.28 -3.62
N LYS A 70 12.92 9.12 -2.69
CA LYS A 70 12.67 8.52 -1.37
C LYS A 70 11.75 9.37 -0.48
N ASP A 71 11.79 10.69 -0.62
CA ASP A 71 10.92 11.59 0.15
C ASP A 71 9.47 11.46 -0.32
N VAL A 72 9.26 11.32 -1.64
CA VAL A 72 7.96 10.97 -2.23
C VAL A 72 7.49 9.60 -1.72
N ALA A 73 8.37 8.61 -1.71
CA ALA A 73 8.06 7.26 -1.22
C ALA A 73 7.61 7.25 0.24
N GLU A 74 8.29 8.02 1.09
CA GLU A 74 7.91 8.15 2.49
C GLU A 74 6.54 8.82 2.67
N ARG A 75 6.23 9.85 1.86
CA ARG A 75 4.88 10.46 1.85
C ARG A 75 3.81 9.46 1.41
N TYR A 76 4.08 8.66 0.38
CA TYR A 76 3.14 7.62 -0.05
C TYR A 76 2.91 6.59 1.05
N LEU A 77 3.97 6.15 1.74
CA LEU A 77 3.84 5.22 2.86
C LEU A 77 3.04 5.84 4.03
N ASN A 78 3.26 7.12 4.31
CA ASN A 78 2.49 7.87 5.29
C ASN A 78 0.99 7.91 4.96
N ASP A 79 0.65 8.21 3.72
CA ASP A 79 -0.75 8.35 3.30
C ASP A 79 -1.48 7.01 3.36
N LEU A 80 -0.78 5.91 3.02
CA LEU A 80 -1.28 4.56 3.22
C LEU A 80 -1.49 4.26 4.72
N ALA A 81 -0.60 4.72 5.60
CA ALA A 81 -0.71 4.51 7.05
C ALA A 81 -1.88 5.30 7.65
N GLN A 82 -2.08 6.55 7.23
CA GLN A 82 -3.21 7.39 7.66
C GLN A 82 -4.57 6.79 7.28
N ARG A 83 -4.60 5.97 6.23
CA ARG A 83 -5.79 5.23 5.77
C ARG A 83 -5.92 3.83 6.38
N SER A 84 -5.07 3.51 7.36
CA SER A 84 -4.99 2.19 8.02
C SER A 84 -4.73 1.03 7.04
N ILE A 85 -4.13 1.32 5.89
CA ILE A 85 -3.78 0.31 4.88
C ILE A 85 -2.51 -0.44 5.30
N VAL A 86 -1.58 0.28 5.92
CA VAL A 86 -0.34 -0.27 6.46
C VAL A 86 -0.21 0.11 7.93
N ASP A 87 0.38 -0.79 8.71
CA ASP A 87 0.94 -0.46 10.01
C ASP A 87 2.38 0.02 9.79
N VAL A 88 2.78 1.10 10.46
CA VAL A 88 4.14 1.65 10.38
C VAL A 88 4.81 1.63 11.76
N HIS A 89 6.11 1.42 11.76
CA HIS A 89 6.98 1.57 12.92
C HIS A 89 7.97 2.68 12.63
N GLU A 90 7.95 3.73 13.46
CA GLU A 90 8.85 4.88 13.35
C GLU A 90 10.23 4.58 13.92
N GLU A 91 11.25 5.30 13.45
CA GLU A 91 12.55 5.33 14.11
C GLU A 91 12.46 6.16 15.40
N GLU A 92 13.12 5.69 16.46
CA GLU A 92 13.23 6.43 17.72
C GLU A 92 13.98 7.76 17.54
N LEU A 93 14.96 7.77 16.64
CA LEU A 93 15.76 8.93 16.26
C LEU A 93 15.95 8.90 14.74
N PRO A 94 15.11 9.61 13.96
CA PRO A 94 15.16 9.54 12.51
C PRO A 94 16.47 10.13 11.98
N THR A 95 17.29 9.26 11.37
CA THR A 95 18.59 9.65 10.79
C THR A 95 18.49 10.02 9.32
N PHE A 96 17.63 9.35 8.57
CA PHE A 96 17.42 9.57 7.13
C PHE A 96 15.95 9.56 6.73
N THR A 97 15.14 8.70 7.33
CA THR A 97 13.71 8.53 7.07
C THR A 97 12.97 8.40 8.40
N ARG A 98 11.70 8.83 8.46
CA ARG A 98 10.88 8.72 9.67
C ARG A 98 10.52 7.27 9.99
N PHE A 99 10.21 6.48 8.96
CA PHE A 99 9.76 5.10 9.15
C PHE A 99 10.91 4.12 9.10
N LYS A 100 10.94 3.20 10.07
CA LYS A 100 11.87 2.06 10.14
C LYS A 100 11.37 0.89 9.31
N SER A 101 10.10 0.54 9.51
CA SER A 101 9.48 -0.60 8.85
C SER A 101 7.98 -0.42 8.76
N CYS A 102 7.36 -1.18 7.88
CA CYS A 102 5.92 -1.24 7.75
C CYS A 102 5.43 -2.66 7.53
N ARG A 103 4.13 -2.87 7.66
CA ARG A 103 3.45 -4.13 7.36
C ARG A 103 2.11 -3.82 6.73
N LEU A 104 1.77 -4.53 5.66
CA LEU A 104 0.43 -4.44 5.09
C LEU A 104 -0.60 -4.91 6.13
N ASN A 105 -1.64 -4.12 6.36
CA ASN A 105 -2.70 -4.50 7.27
C ASN A 105 -3.31 -5.84 6.80
N PRO A 106 -3.35 -6.89 7.63
CA PRO A 106 -3.86 -8.22 7.24
C PRO A 106 -5.26 -8.16 6.64
N LEU A 107 -6.05 -7.19 7.09
CA LEU A 107 -7.38 -6.96 6.58
C LEU A 107 -7.39 -6.50 5.12
N MET A 108 -6.45 -5.64 4.73
CA MET A 108 -6.35 -5.09 3.37
C MET A 108 -5.66 -6.05 2.40
N ARG A 109 -4.95 -7.06 2.90
CA ARG A 109 -4.23 -8.05 2.11
C ARG A 109 -5.11 -8.79 1.11
N ASN A 110 -6.26 -9.32 1.57
CA ASN A 110 -7.17 -10.05 0.70
C ASN A 110 -7.68 -9.18 -0.45
N LEU A 111 -7.92 -7.90 -0.18
CA LEU A 111 -8.30 -6.96 -1.23
C LEU A 111 -7.15 -6.69 -2.21
N SER A 112 -5.93 -6.49 -1.70
CA SER A 112 -4.73 -6.29 -2.54
C SER A 112 -4.53 -7.46 -3.51
N LEU A 113 -4.60 -8.70 -3.01
CA LEU A 113 -4.48 -9.91 -3.84
C LEU A 113 -5.61 -10.05 -4.86
N PHE A 114 -6.85 -9.73 -4.46
CA PHE A 114 -8.00 -9.75 -5.35
C PHE A 114 -7.85 -8.73 -6.49
N LYS A 115 -7.49 -7.48 -6.15
CA LYS A 115 -7.31 -6.39 -7.12
C LYS A 115 -6.10 -6.59 -8.01
N SER A 116 -5.00 -7.14 -7.49
CA SER A 116 -3.82 -7.48 -8.28
C SER A 116 -4.15 -8.49 -9.38
N LYS A 117 -4.93 -9.52 -9.07
CA LYS A 117 -5.45 -10.48 -10.08
C LYS A 117 -6.40 -9.83 -11.08
N GLU A 118 -7.28 -8.94 -10.62
CA GLU A 118 -8.19 -8.20 -11.50
C GLU A 118 -7.41 -7.35 -12.51
N GLN A 119 -6.35 -6.66 -12.08
CA GLN A 119 -5.51 -5.84 -12.96
C GLN A 119 -4.65 -6.69 -13.91
N PHE A 120 -4.09 -7.80 -13.43
CA PHE A 120 -3.41 -8.78 -14.29
C PHE A 120 -4.35 -9.30 -15.38
N PHE A 121 -5.60 -9.59 -15.05
CA PHE A 121 -6.62 -10.02 -16.01
C PHE A 121 -7.01 -8.90 -16.98
N LYS A 122 -7.15 -7.65 -16.53
CA LYS A 122 -7.44 -6.49 -17.40
C LYS A 122 -6.32 -6.23 -18.42
N GLY A 123 -5.05 -6.40 -18.03
CA GLY A 123 -3.91 -6.30 -18.96
C GLY A 123 -3.89 -7.38 -20.04
N PHE A 124 -4.62 -8.48 -19.86
CA PHE A 124 -4.73 -9.57 -20.83
C PHE A 124 -5.76 -9.30 -21.94
N TRP A 125 -6.76 -8.44 -21.70
CA TRP A 125 -7.85 -8.16 -22.65
C TRP A 125 -7.71 -6.83 -23.41
N THR A 126 -6.64 -6.06 -23.20
CA THR A 126 -6.38 -4.83 -23.97
C THR A 126 -5.59 -5.08 -25.26
N TRP A 127 -5.37 -6.34 -25.65
CA TRP A 127 -4.75 -6.77 -26.92
C TRP A 127 -5.62 -7.78 -27.71
N THR A 128 -6.93 -7.55 -27.75
CA THR A 128 -7.85 -8.15 -28.74
C THR A 128 -8.89 -7.12 -29.12
#